data_AF-A0A7J5WVQ6-F1
#
_entry.id   AF-A0A7J5WVQ6-F1
#
_cell.length_a   1.000
_cell.length_b   1.000
_cell.length_c   1.000
_cell.angle_alpha   90.00
_cell.angle_beta   90.00
_cell.angle_gamma   90.00
#
_symmetry.space_group_name_H-M   'P 1'
#
loop_
_entity.id
_entity.type
_entity.pdbx_description
1 polymer ?
#
loop_
_entity_poly.entity_id
_entity_poly.type
_entity_poly.pdbx_seq_one_letter_code
_entity_poly.pdbx_strand_id
1 'polypeptide(L)' 'MFDGLVVARASDAASVRAAATELLSQSGPNCLVVDVDPDEIPPFAPLIPKGQS' A
#
# COMPACT_ATOMS: atom_id res chain seq x y z
N MET A 1 -13.83 12.17 -1.57
CA MET A 1 -12.77 11.23 -1.99
C MET A 1 -11.91 12.00 -2.98
N PHE A 2 -10.60 12.02 -2.79
CA PHE A 2 -9.67 13.05 -3.29
C PHE A 2 -9.86 13.40 -4.78
N ASP A 3 -10.42 14.59 -5.04
CA ASP A 3 -10.69 15.08 -6.40
C ASP A 3 -9.37 15.42 -7.11
N GLY A 4 -9.21 14.95 -8.34
CA GLY A 4 -7.97 15.10 -9.12
C GLY A 4 -6.76 14.26 -8.66
N LEU A 5 -6.90 13.42 -7.62
CA LEU A 5 -5.82 12.55 -7.17
C LEU A 5 -5.73 11.28 -8.02
N VAL A 6 -4.55 10.98 -8.56
CA VAL A 6 -4.31 9.71 -9.25
C VAL A 6 -4.28 8.58 -8.21
N VAL A 7 -5.23 7.66 -8.33
CA VAL A 7 -5.35 6.47 -7.46
C VAL A 7 -5.09 5.23 -8.30
N ALA A 8 -3.98 4.53 -8.03
CA ALA A 8 -3.71 3.21 -8.56
C ALA A 8 -4.06 2.13 -7.53
N ARG A 9 -4.48 0.95 -8.01
CA ARG A 9 -4.77 -0.22 -7.18
C ARG A 9 -3.95 -1.41 -7.67
N ALA A 10 -3.37 -2.16 -6.74
CA ALA A 10 -2.51 -3.32 -7.02
C ALA A 10 -2.85 -4.46 -6.05
N SER A 11 -2.74 -5.71 -6.52
CA SER A 11 -3.08 -6.91 -5.74
C SER A 11 -1.97 -7.95 -5.70
N ASP A 12 -0.81 -7.66 -6.29
CA ASP A 12 0.35 -8.54 -6.27
C ASP A 12 1.66 -7.73 -6.35
N ALA A 13 2.79 -8.39 -6.09
CA ALA A 13 4.09 -7.73 -6.06
C ALA A 13 4.50 -7.08 -7.40
N ALA A 14 4.08 -7.65 -8.53
CA ALA A 14 4.42 -7.15 -9.86
C ALA A 14 3.64 -5.86 -10.18
N SER A 15 2.34 -5.86 -9.90
CA SER A 15 1.44 -4.71 -10.06
C SER A 15 1.79 -3.59 -9.09
N VAL A 16 2.18 -3.89 -7.84
CA VAL A 16 2.70 -2.88 -6.90
C VAL A 16 3.91 -2.18 -7.47
N ARG A 17 4.87 -2.94 -8.02
CA ARG A 17 6.09 -2.38 -8.61
C ARG A 17 5.76 -1.49 -9.81
N ALA A 18 4.94 -1.97 -10.74
CA ALA A 18 4.55 -1.22 -11.93
C ALA A 18 3.80 0.07 -11.56
N ALA A 19 2.81 0.00 -10.66
CA ALA A 19 2.04 1.15 -10.21
C ALA A 19 2.92 2.16 -9.45
N ALA A 20 3.83 1.69 -8.60
CA ALA A 20 4.78 2.57 -7.91
C ALA A 20 5.72 3.29 -8.89
N THR A 21 6.26 2.59 -9.90
CA THR A 21 7.10 3.20 -10.93
C THR A 21 6.35 4.29 -11.68
N GLU A 22 5.11 4.03 -12.08
CA GLU A 22 4.27 4.99 -12.79
C GLU A 22 3.96 6.22 -11.91
N LEU A 23 3.43 6.01 -10.70
CA LEU A 23 3.03 7.10 -9.81
C LEU A 23 4.23 7.98 -9.39
N LEU A 24 5.39 7.38 -9.12
CA LEU A 24 6.59 8.13 -8.75
C LEU A 24 7.21 8.92 -9.92
N SER A 25 6.81 8.64 -11.15
CA SER A 25 7.23 9.41 -12.33
C SER A 25 6.40 10.70 -12.53
N GLN A 26 5.25 10.79 -11.88
CA GLN A 26 4.32 11.91 -12.01
C GLN A 26 4.57 12.96 -10.91
N SER A 27 4.32 14.23 -11.22
CA SER A 27 4.36 15.31 -10.24
C SER A 27 3.06 15.38 -9.44
N GLY A 28 3.15 15.82 -8.19
CA GLY A 28 1.99 16.02 -7.33
C GLY A 28 1.69 14.83 -6.41
N PRO A 29 0.57 14.90 -5.66
CA PRO A 29 0.16 13.82 -4.77
C PRO A 29 -0.33 12.63 -5.58
N ASN A 30 -0.01 11.42 -5.11
CA ASN A 30 -0.40 10.16 -5.71
C ASN A 30 -0.88 9.19 -4.61
N CYS A 31 -1.76 8.27 -4.96
CA CYS A 31 -2.27 7.23 -4.06
C CYS A 31 -2.09 5.85 -4.68
N LEU A 32 -1.48 4.94 -3.92
CA LEU A 32 -1.42 3.51 -4.25
C LEU A 32 -2.19 2.73 -3.18
N VAL A 33 -3.24 2.04 -3.60
CA VAL A 33 -4.00 1.09 -2.78
C VAL A 33 -3.46 -0.31 -3.06
N VAL A 34 -3.02 -0.99 -2.02
CA VAL A 34 -2.52 -2.38 -2.12
C VAL A 34 -3.54 -3.30 -1.46
N ASP A 35 -4.04 -4.25 -2.24
CA ASP A 35 -4.92 -5.30 -1.76
C ASP A 35 -4.06 -6.40 -1.12
N VAL A 36 -4.35 -6.67 0.14
CA VAL A 36 -3.69 -7.70 0.95
C VAL A 36 -4.73 -8.70 1.43
N ASP A 37 -4.30 -9.94 1.66
CA ASP A 37 -5.14 -10.93 2.30
C ASP A 37 -5.38 -10.51 3.76
N PRO A 38 -6.64 -10.34 4.20
CA PRO A 38 -6.95 -9.94 5.57
C PRO A 38 -6.50 -10.97 6.63
N ASP A 39 -6.31 -12.23 6.25
CA ASP A 39 -5.85 -13.29 7.15
C ASP A 39 -4.31 -13.45 7.16
N GLU A 40 -3.59 -12.69 6.32
CA GLU A 40 -2.13 -12.70 6.31
C GLU A 40 -1.57 -12.08 7.60
N ILE A 41 -0.80 -12.86 8.35
CA ILE A 41 -0.13 -12.38 9.56
C ILE A 41 1.29 -11.92 9.21
N PRO A 42 1.61 -10.62 9.41
CA PRO A 42 2.96 -10.14 9.16
C PRO A 42 3.98 -10.84 10.08
N PRO A 43 5.19 -11.14 9.58
CA PRO A 43 6.21 -11.86 10.36
C PRO A 43 6.68 -11.09 11.60
N PHE A 44 6.46 -9.77 11.63
CA PHE A 44 6.78 -8.90 12.77
C PHE A 44 5.62 -8.76 13.77
N ALA A 45 4.41 -9.23 13.46
CA ALA A 45 3.26 -9.12 14.37
C ALA A 45 3.54 -9.71 15.77
N PRO A 46 4.26 -10.84 15.93
CA PRO A 46 4.62 -11.36 17.25
C PRO A 46 5.58 -10.49 18.05
N LEU A 47 6.31 -9.58 17.39
CA LEU A 47 7.33 -8.72 18.00
C LEU A 47 6.78 -7.37 18.45
N ILE A 48 5.56 -7.01 18.04
CA ILE A 48 4.91 -5.77 18.46
C ILE A 48 4.54 -5.94 19.94
N PRO A 49 5.12 -5.13 20.86
CA PRO A 49 4.73 -5.17 22.25
C PRO A 49 3.23 -4.94 22.35
N LYS A 50 2.48 -5.92 22.89
CA LYS A 50 1.08 -5.69 23.24
C LYS A 50 1.10 -4.60 24.30
N GLY A 51 0.47 -3.46 24.02
CA GLY A 51 0.50 -2.30 24.90
C GLY A 51 0.27 -2.70 26.35
N GLN A 52 1.16 -2.27 27.24
CA GLN A 52 0.87 -2.26 28.67
C GLN A 52 -0.26 -1.24 28.86
N SER A 53 -1.50 -1.74 28.88
CA SER A 53 -2.69 -1.04 29.33
C SER A 53 -2.82 -1.12 30.83
#